data_AF-A0A3G8YI83-F1
#
_entry.id   AF-A0A3G8YI83-F1
#
_cell.length_a   1.000
_cell.length_b   1.000
_cell.length_c   1.000
_cell.angle_alpha   90.00
_cell.angle_beta   90.00
_cell.angle_gamma   90.00
#
_symmetry.space_group_name_H-M   'P 1'
#
loop_
_entity.id
_entity.type
_entity.pdbx_description
1 polymer ?
#
loop_
_entity_poly.entity_id
_entity_poly.type
_entity_poly.pdbx_seq_one_letter_code
_entity_poly.pdbx_strand_id
1 'polypeptide(L)'
;MPSVAIVIAAILWIVLLFLFNKETAPEPIKIDPAITAAAAKEWPTVGKKIFEQGNAATGATACAGCHGLNGQGGVGPKLAGQETILQDPVLVHTRVVKGKGAMPAFEASLKDNEIYAVTNYVLNSWGNKAELVTPAVVAASASTISPEVLKNRSRFVPEEIKLPEITLVTFILLCLTYGIIGLYSVWAEGQELKPGIHKTRSTPLSVLAMVSTLIGVVVFGILFARLIISDWYGWAADPVVKPDVTGEGFYAAMVVILLGVAAGLYKKYFMDSEVLVEDSSGEFPW
;
A
#
# COMPACT_ATOMS: atom_id res chain seq x y z
N MET A 1 15.17 26.08 -19.66
CA MET A 1 15.32 25.07 -20.73
C MET A 1 14.66 23.75 -20.30
N PRO A 2 13.37 23.56 -20.61
CA PRO A 2 12.61 22.36 -20.21
C PRO A 2 13.19 21.04 -20.77
N SER A 3 13.81 21.10 -21.95
CA SER A 3 14.36 19.95 -22.66
C SER A 3 15.51 19.25 -21.93
N VAL A 4 16.42 20.01 -21.30
CA VAL A 4 17.57 19.45 -20.57
C VAL A 4 17.11 18.72 -19.30
N ALA A 5 16.11 19.26 -18.61
CA ALA A 5 15.52 18.62 -17.44
C ALA A 5 14.84 17.29 -17.80
N ILE A 6 14.13 17.24 -18.93
CA ILE A 6 13.47 16.01 -19.43
C ILE A 6 14.50 14.92 -19.74
N VAL A 7 15.61 15.27 -20.41
CA VAL A 7 16.65 14.31 -20.79
C VAL A 7 17.38 13.76 -19.56
N ILE A 8 17.78 14.63 -18.63
CA ILE A 8 18.44 14.21 -17.37
C ILE A 8 17.50 13.30 -16.56
N ALA A 9 16.22 13.65 -16.49
CA ALA A 9 15.24 12.85 -15.78
C ALA A 9 15.00 11.48 -16.44
N ALA A 10 15.02 11.38 -17.77
CA ALA A 10 14.96 10.10 -18.49
C ALA A 10 16.19 9.21 -18.25
N ILE A 11 17.38 9.79 -18.13
CA ILE A 11 18.62 9.04 -17.83
C ILE A 11 18.58 8.54 -16.38
N LEU A 12 18.23 9.40 -15.42
CA LEU A 12 18.10 9.03 -14.02
C LEU A 12 17.00 7.96 -13.82
N TRP A 13 15.91 8.04 -14.59
CA TRP A 13 14.84 7.04 -14.64
C TRP A 13 15.37 5.64 -15.01
N ILE A 14 16.12 5.53 -16.11
CA ILE A 14 16.70 4.26 -16.56
C ILE A 14 17.66 3.71 -15.50
N VAL A 15 18.55 4.55 -14.97
CA VAL A 15 19.53 4.15 -13.96
C VAL A 15 18.86 3.67 -12.67
N LEU A 16 17.85 4.38 -12.18
CA LEU A 16 17.10 4.00 -10.99
C LEU A 16 16.33 2.69 -11.20
N LEU A 17 15.71 2.46 -12.36
CA LEU A 17 15.06 1.18 -12.66
C LEU A 17 16.03 0.00 -12.56
N PHE A 18 17.25 0.13 -13.09
CA PHE A 18 18.26 -0.93 -13.02
C PHE A 18 18.80 -1.12 -11.60
N LEU A 19 19.01 -0.04 -10.84
CA LEU A 19 19.47 -0.11 -9.45
C LEU A 19 18.40 -0.72 -8.52
N PHE A 20 17.13 -0.34 -8.67
CA PHE A 20 16.05 -0.88 -7.85
C PHE A 20 15.67 -2.32 -8.20
N ASN A 21 15.79 -2.76 -9.46
CA ASN A 21 15.63 -4.18 -9.80
C ASN A 21 16.66 -5.07 -9.06
N LYS A 22 17.84 -4.52 -8.76
CA LYS A 22 18.88 -5.21 -8.00
C LYS A 22 18.60 -5.21 -6.49
N GLU A 23 18.06 -4.12 -5.93
CA GLU A 23 17.79 -3.99 -4.48
C GLU A 23 16.43 -4.55 -4.03
N THR A 24 15.45 -4.67 -4.92
CA THR A 24 14.12 -5.23 -4.60
C THR A 24 14.01 -6.73 -4.87
N ALA A 25 15.09 -7.36 -5.34
CA ALA A 25 15.16 -8.81 -5.34
C ALA A 25 15.06 -9.29 -3.88
N PRO A 26 14.06 -10.12 -3.52
CA PRO A 26 13.95 -10.60 -2.15
C PRO A 26 15.26 -11.29 -1.77
N GLU A 27 15.84 -10.91 -0.63
CA GLU A 27 17.02 -11.61 -0.13
C GLU A 27 16.67 -13.09 -0.05
N PRO A 28 17.52 -13.99 -0.60
CA PRO A 28 17.26 -15.41 -0.53
C PRO A 28 17.20 -15.78 0.95
N ILE A 29 16.00 -16.16 1.39
CA ILE A 29 15.78 -16.65 2.75
C ILE A 29 16.77 -17.79 2.95
N LYS A 30 17.65 -17.65 3.96
CA LYS A 30 18.59 -18.70 4.34
C LYS A 30 17.77 -19.86 4.89
N ILE A 31 17.33 -20.74 4.00
CA ILE A 31 16.63 -21.97 4.34
C ILE A 31 17.65 -22.85 5.05
N ASP A 32 17.45 -23.08 6.35
CA ASP A 32 18.22 -24.09 7.07
C ASP A 32 17.88 -25.47 6.48
N PRO A 33 18.85 -26.17 5.85
CA PRO A 33 18.62 -27.49 5.30
C PRO A 33 18.19 -28.49 6.38
N ALA A 34 18.59 -28.28 7.63
CA ALA A 34 18.24 -29.14 8.76
C ALA A 34 16.75 -29.07 9.10
N ILE A 35 16.15 -27.88 9.09
CA ILE A 35 14.70 -27.71 9.35
C ILE A 35 13.88 -28.31 8.20
N THR A 36 14.35 -28.18 6.96
CA THR A 36 13.68 -28.77 5.80
C THR A 36 13.72 -30.30 5.82
N ALA A 37 14.87 -30.89 6.17
CA ALA A 37 15.01 -32.33 6.35
C ALA A 37 14.20 -32.87 7.53
N ALA A 38 14.15 -32.11 8.65
CA ALA A 38 13.35 -32.44 9.82
C ALA A 38 11.84 -32.41 9.50
N ALA A 39 11.35 -31.37 8.83
CA ALA A 39 9.94 -31.25 8.43
C ALA A 39 9.46 -32.42 7.57
N ALA A 40 10.33 -32.99 6.73
CA ALA A 40 10.00 -34.13 5.87
C ALA A 40 10.00 -35.48 6.60
N LYS A 41 10.79 -35.63 7.67
CA LYS A 41 11.03 -36.92 8.34
C LYS A 41 10.35 -37.05 9.70
N GLU A 42 10.21 -35.95 10.44
CA GLU A 42 9.81 -35.95 11.85
C GLU A 42 8.29 -35.81 12.03
N TRP A 43 7.55 -35.33 11.02
CA TRP A 43 6.11 -35.09 11.13
C TRP A 43 5.25 -36.30 11.56
N PRO A 44 5.54 -37.57 11.19
CA PRO A 44 4.71 -38.70 11.63
C PRO A 44 4.86 -39.03 13.11
N THR A 45 5.98 -38.64 13.73
CA THR A 45 6.34 -39.01 15.11
C THR A 45 6.29 -37.81 16.04
N VAL A 46 7.07 -36.77 15.74
CA VAL A 46 7.09 -35.50 16.49
C VAL A 46 5.76 -34.77 16.30
N GLY A 47 5.28 -34.66 15.06
CA GLY A 47 4.01 -33.98 14.78
C GLY A 47 2.82 -34.64 15.49
N LYS A 48 2.76 -35.98 15.48
CA LYS A 48 1.78 -36.75 16.24
C LYS A 48 1.87 -36.50 17.74
N LYS A 49 3.09 -36.55 18.30
CA LYS A 49 3.32 -36.32 19.73
C LYS A 49 2.85 -34.93 20.15
N ILE A 50 3.24 -33.89 19.41
CA ILE A 50 2.82 -32.51 19.67
C ILE A 50 1.30 -32.37 19.54
N PHE A 51 0.69 -33.00 18.54
CA PHE A 51 -0.76 -32.96 18.36
C PHE A 51 -1.50 -33.59 19.54
N GLU A 52 -1.09 -34.77 19.99
CA GLU A 52 -1.78 -35.55 21.02
C GLU A 52 -1.48 -35.08 22.45
N GLN A 53 -0.25 -34.64 22.71
CA GLN A 53 0.27 -34.41 24.06
C GLN A 53 0.73 -32.96 24.29
N GLY A 54 0.89 -32.18 23.23
CA GLY A 54 1.53 -30.86 23.31
C GLY A 54 3.02 -30.98 23.65
N ASN A 55 3.59 -29.90 24.16
CA ASN A 55 4.96 -29.86 24.66
C ASN A 55 4.97 -29.35 26.10
N ALA A 56 5.03 -30.29 27.06
CA ALA A 56 5.03 -29.97 28.48
C ALA A 56 6.25 -29.14 28.93
N ALA A 57 7.40 -29.25 28.24
CA ALA A 57 8.61 -28.53 28.61
C ALA A 57 8.49 -27.02 28.31
N THR A 58 7.70 -26.65 27.31
CA THR A 58 7.46 -25.27 26.89
C THR A 58 6.06 -24.76 27.24
N GLY A 59 5.23 -25.62 27.84
CA GLY A 59 3.85 -25.32 28.18
C GLY A 59 2.89 -25.29 26.99
N ALA A 60 3.29 -25.79 25.81
CA ALA A 60 2.39 -25.88 24.66
C ALA A 60 1.29 -26.91 24.92
N THR A 61 0.03 -26.47 24.84
CA THR A 61 -1.13 -27.33 25.03
C THR A 61 -1.33 -28.30 23.86
N ALA A 62 -1.92 -29.46 24.13
CA ALA A 62 -2.21 -30.46 23.10
C ALA A 62 -3.32 -30.00 22.14
N CYS A 63 -3.06 -30.09 20.84
CA CYS A 63 -4.02 -29.75 19.80
C CYS A 63 -5.28 -30.64 19.88
N ALA A 64 -5.10 -31.92 20.21
CA ALA A 64 -6.16 -32.90 20.39
C ALA A 64 -7.16 -32.53 21.49
N GLY A 65 -6.77 -31.70 22.47
CA GLY A 65 -7.66 -31.23 23.52
C GLY A 65 -8.85 -30.42 23.00
N CYS A 66 -8.66 -29.68 21.90
CA CYS A 66 -9.72 -28.92 21.25
C CYS A 66 -10.21 -29.58 19.96
N HIS A 67 -9.30 -30.15 19.16
CA HIS A 67 -9.62 -30.69 17.83
C HIS A 67 -9.93 -32.19 17.82
N GLY A 68 -9.84 -32.87 18.97
CA GLY A 68 -10.02 -34.31 19.10
C GLY A 68 -8.82 -35.12 18.64
N LEU A 69 -8.63 -36.31 19.22
CA LEU A 69 -7.50 -37.21 18.91
C LEU A 69 -7.43 -37.64 17.44
N ASN A 70 -8.59 -37.70 16.77
CA ASN A 70 -8.71 -38.09 15.38
C ASN A 70 -9.05 -36.88 14.48
N GLY A 71 -8.79 -35.66 14.93
CA GLY A 71 -9.17 -34.44 14.21
C GLY A 71 -10.67 -34.32 13.97
N GLN A 72 -11.51 -35.03 14.74
CA GLN A 72 -12.96 -35.05 14.55
C GLN A 72 -13.64 -33.75 14.97
N GLY A 73 -12.91 -32.85 15.64
CA GLY A 73 -13.42 -31.60 16.20
C GLY A 73 -14.00 -31.79 17.60
N GLY A 74 -14.44 -30.68 18.18
CA GLY A 74 -14.99 -30.60 19.52
C GLY A 74 -15.21 -29.14 19.88
N VAL A 75 -14.36 -28.63 20.78
CA VAL A 75 -14.27 -27.18 21.06
C VAL A 75 -13.67 -26.45 19.85
N GLY A 76 -12.67 -27.06 19.21
CA GLY A 76 -12.08 -26.60 17.97
C GLY A 76 -12.77 -27.21 16.74
N PRO A 77 -12.64 -26.60 15.56
CA PRO A 77 -13.20 -27.13 14.33
C PRO A 77 -12.62 -28.50 13.98
N LYS A 78 -13.39 -29.30 13.24
CA LYS A 78 -12.95 -30.57 12.66
C LYS A 78 -11.77 -30.33 11.72
N LEU A 79 -10.74 -31.17 11.80
CA LEU A 79 -9.56 -31.16 10.93
C LEU A 79 -9.55 -32.35 9.95
N ALA A 80 -10.22 -33.45 10.28
CA ALA A 80 -10.27 -34.65 9.45
C ALA A 80 -11.14 -34.45 8.20
N GLY A 81 -10.55 -34.65 7.02
CA GLY A 81 -11.23 -34.60 5.73
C GLY A 81 -11.82 -33.23 5.37
N GLN A 82 -11.23 -32.14 5.86
CA GLN A 82 -11.66 -30.79 5.46
C GLN A 82 -10.91 -30.34 4.20
N GLU A 83 -11.64 -30.00 3.14
CA GLU A 83 -11.03 -29.49 1.90
C GLU A 83 -10.41 -28.10 2.10
N THR A 84 -10.94 -27.28 3.01
CA THR A 84 -10.48 -25.92 3.29
C THR A 84 -9.03 -25.85 3.79
N ILE A 85 -8.58 -26.86 4.54
CA ILE A 85 -7.18 -26.94 5.00
C ILE A 85 -6.24 -27.50 3.93
N LEU A 86 -6.77 -28.21 2.93
CA LEU A 86 -6.00 -28.75 1.80
C LEU A 86 -5.82 -27.72 0.69
N GLN A 87 -6.78 -26.80 0.52
CA GLN A 87 -6.70 -25.71 -0.44
C GLN A 87 -5.62 -24.68 -0.08
N ASP A 88 -5.34 -24.49 1.22
CA ASP A 88 -4.27 -23.61 1.69
C ASP A 88 -3.48 -24.24 2.85
N PRO A 89 -2.47 -25.07 2.54
CA PRO A 89 -1.61 -25.70 3.55
C PRO A 89 -0.80 -24.71 4.39
N VAL A 90 -0.47 -23.55 3.83
CA VAL A 90 0.33 -22.51 4.51
C VAL A 90 -0.53 -21.73 5.51
N LEU A 91 -1.83 -21.62 5.26
CA LEU A 91 -2.76 -21.11 6.26
C LEU A 91 -2.71 -21.96 7.53
N VAL A 92 -2.65 -23.29 7.44
CA VAL A 92 -2.56 -24.17 8.62
C VAL A 92 -1.30 -23.87 9.43
N HIS A 93 -0.15 -23.75 8.77
CA HIS A 93 1.09 -23.33 9.42
C HIS A 93 0.91 -21.97 10.12
N THR A 94 0.35 -20.99 9.43
CA THR A 94 0.12 -19.64 9.95
C THR A 94 -0.81 -19.63 11.16
N ARG A 95 -1.83 -20.49 11.19
CA ARG A 95 -2.75 -20.62 12.34
C ARG A 95 -2.07 -21.23 13.56
N VAL A 96 -1.13 -22.16 13.36
CA VAL A 96 -0.33 -22.70 14.47
C VAL A 96 0.61 -21.62 15.03
N VAL A 97 1.29 -20.88 14.17
CA VAL A 97 2.20 -19.79 14.60
C VAL A 97 1.43 -18.69 15.34
N LYS A 98 0.41 -18.09 14.68
CA LYS A 98 -0.25 -16.85 15.15
C LYS A 98 -1.57 -17.04 15.90
N GLY A 99 -2.16 -18.23 15.87
CA GLY A 99 -3.49 -18.48 16.43
C GLY A 99 -4.65 -17.86 15.63
N LYS A 100 -5.89 -18.07 16.10
CA LYS A 100 -7.12 -17.44 15.59
C LYS A 100 -8.27 -17.57 16.59
N GLY A 101 -8.87 -16.45 17.00
CA GLY A 101 -10.01 -16.47 17.91
C GLY A 101 -9.64 -17.12 19.24
N ALA A 102 -10.31 -18.23 19.59
CA ALA A 102 -10.01 -19.00 20.79
C ALA A 102 -8.77 -19.92 20.67
N MET A 103 -8.22 -20.11 19.46
CA MET A 103 -6.97 -20.88 19.26
C MET A 103 -5.76 -20.00 19.62
N PRO A 104 -4.94 -20.38 20.61
CA PRO A 104 -3.76 -19.63 21.00
C PRO A 104 -2.66 -19.67 19.93
N ALA A 105 -1.73 -18.72 20.02
CA ALA A 105 -0.50 -18.70 19.22
C ALA A 105 0.55 -19.63 19.85
N PHE A 106 1.27 -20.40 19.02
CA PHE A 106 2.28 -21.35 19.49
C PHE A 106 3.73 -20.97 19.14
N GLU A 107 3.95 -19.85 18.46
CA GLU A 107 5.30 -19.36 18.09
C GLU A 107 6.26 -19.27 19.29
N ALA A 108 5.77 -18.84 20.46
CA ALA A 108 6.58 -18.73 21.67
C ALA A 108 6.76 -20.07 22.43
N SER A 109 5.90 -21.06 22.15
CA SER A 109 5.81 -22.31 22.91
C SER A 109 6.26 -23.53 22.13
N LEU A 110 6.46 -23.46 20.82
CA LEU A 110 6.94 -24.58 20.00
C LEU A 110 8.15 -24.13 19.19
N LYS A 111 9.06 -25.06 18.93
CA LYS A 111 10.18 -24.82 18.01
C LYS A 111 9.69 -24.87 16.57
N ASP A 112 10.39 -24.18 15.66
CA ASP A 112 10.03 -24.16 14.23
C ASP A 112 9.86 -25.57 13.65
N ASN A 113 10.77 -26.49 13.96
CA ASN A 113 10.67 -27.88 13.50
C ASN A 113 9.42 -28.61 14.04
N GLU A 114 9.01 -28.32 15.28
CA GLU A 114 7.80 -28.88 15.90
C GLU A 114 6.53 -28.29 15.26
N ILE A 115 6.55 -27.01 14.89
CA ILE A 115 5.46 -26.33 14.18
C ILE A 115 5.27 -26.95 12.79
N TYR A 116 6.35 -27.09 12.00
CA TYR A 116 6.28 -27.77 10.71
C TYR A 116 5.83 -29.23 10.84
N ALA A 117 6.31 -29.94 11.88
CA ALA A 117 5.93 -31.32 12.13
C ALA A 117 4.44 -31.47 12.45
N VAL A 118 3.87 -30.64 13.34
CA VAL A 118 2.44 -30.71 13.69
C VAL A 118 1.55 -30.25 12.53
N THR A 119 1.96 -29.23 11.77
CA THR A 119 1.24 -28.80 10.57
C THR A 119 1.18 -29.93 9.52
N ASN A 120 2.32 -30.55 9.20
CA ASN A 120 2.37 -31.65 8.25
C ASN A 120 1.60 -32.89 8.73
N TYR A 121 1.59 -33.14 10.04
CA TYR A 121 0.77 -34.19 10.64
C TYR A 121 -0.73 -33.95 10.41
N VAL A 122 -1.23 -32.74 10.67
CA VAL A 122 -2.65 -32.39 10.42
C VAL A 122 -3.02 -32.52 8.94
N LEU A 123 -2.14 -32.07 8.05
CA LEU A 123 -2.36 -32.08 6.60
C LEU A 123 -2.29 -33.46 5.96
N ASN A 124 -1.70 -34.45 6.63
CA ASN A 124 -1.49 -35.80 6.09
C ASN A 124 -2.09 -36.91 6.97
N SER A 125 -2.98 -36.55 7.91
CA SER A 125 -3.69 -37.49 8.79
C SER A 125 -5.19 -37.54 8.49
N TRP A 126 -5.84 -38.63 8.93
CA TRP A 126 -7.31 -38.77 8.90
C TRP A 126 -7.97 -38.54 7.53
N GLY A 127 -7.31 -39.02 6.47
CA GLY A 127 -7.80 -38.89 5.10
C GLY A 127 -7.35 -37.61 4.39
N ASN A 128 -6.71 -36.67 5.09
CA ASN A 128 -6.06 -35.52 4.48
C ASN A 128 -4.80 -35.97 3.73
N LYS A 129 -4.56 -35.37 2.56
CA LYS A 129 -3.34 -35.57 1.76
C LYS A 129 -2.97 -34.23 1.12
N ALA A 130 -1.90 -33.63 1.60
CA ALA A 130 -1.35 -32.40 1.03
C ALA A 130 0.16 -32.54 0.79
N GLU A 131 0.71 -31.69 -0.04
CA GLU A 131 2.17 -31.55 -0.13
C GLU A 131 2.75 -31.08 1.20
N LEU A 132 3.97 -31.52 1.49
CA LEU A 132 4.65 -31.18 2.74
C LEU A 132 4.97 -29.68 2.77
N VAL A 133 4.48 -29.02 3.82
CA VAL A 133 4.83 -27.63 4.12
C VAL A 133 6.26 -27.60 4.68
N THR A 134 7.15 -26.95 3.94
CA THR A 134 8.55 -26.73 4.31
C THR A 134 8.83 -25.25 4.50
N PRO A 135 9.96 -24.86 5.12
CA PRO A 135 10.38 -23.46 5.18
C PRO A 135 10.43 -22.80 3.81
N ALA A 136 10.83 -23.53 2.76
CA ALA A 136 10.84 -23.04 1.39
C ALA A 136 9.43 -22.73 0.86
N VAL A 137 8.45 -23.58 1.15
CA VAL A 137 7.04 -23.38 0.76
C VAL A 137 6.44 -22.20 1.52
N VAL A 138 6.69 -22.09 2.82
CA VAL A 138 6.21 -20.94 3.62
C VAL A 138 6.90 -19.65 3.19
N ALA A 139 8.20 -19.67 2.88
CA ALA A 139 8.94 -18.55 2.32
C ALA A 139 8.38 -18.10 0.97
N ALA A 140 8.10 -19.05 0.06
CA ALA A 140 7.48 -18.77 -1.22
C ALA A 140 6.06 -18.21 -1.04
N SER A 141 5.28 -18.74 -0.10
CA SER A 141 3.94 -18.20 0.21
C SER A 141 3.95 -16.90 1.02
N ALA A 142 5.03 -16.58 1.73
CA ALA A 142 5.25 -15.27 2.35
C ALA A 142 5.66 -14.21 1.31
N SER A 143 6.24 -14.64 0.18
CA SER A 143 6.48 -13.77 -0.98
C SER A 143 5.19 -13.40 -1.72
N THR A 144 4.11 -14.17 -1.53
CA THR A 144 2.71 -13.71 -1.67
C THR A 144 2.25 -12.97 -0.41
N ILE A 145 2.93 -11.85 -0.14
CA ILE A 145 2.59 -10.68 0.69
C ILE A 145 1.76 -10.95 1.97
N SER A 146 2.40 -10.86 3.13
CA SER A 146 1.70 -10.89 4.42
C SER A 146 0.79 -9.65 4.64
N PRO A 147 -0.32 -9.77 5.40
CA PRO A 147 -1.22 -8.65 5.73
C PRO A 147 -0.53 -7.50 6.49
N GLU A 148 0.58 -7.79 7.18
CA GLU A 148 1.38 -6.80 7.89
C GLU A 148 2.23 -5.95 6.92
N VAL A 149 2.68 -6.53 5.80
CA VAL A 149 3.31 -5.77 4.70
C VAL A 149 2.26 -4.94 3.95
N LEU A 150 1.02 -5.42 3.82
CA LEU A 150 -0.11 -4.62 3.29
C LEU A 150 -0.50 -3.46 4.22
N LYS A 151 -0.34 -3.59 5.53
CA LYS A 151 -0.58 -2.49 6.48
C LYS A 151 0.38 -1.30 6.31
N ASN A 152 1.57 -1.55 5.77
CA ASN A 152 2.58 -0.52 5.47
C ASN A 152 2.61 -0.09 4.00
N ARG A 153 1.86 -0.74 3.11
CA ARG A 153 1.54 -0.16 1.80
C ARG A 153 0.34 0.73 2.02
N SER A 154 0.53 2.03 1.86
CA SER A 154 -0.52 3.04 1.99
C SER A 154 -1.83 2.55 1.35
N ARG A 155 -2.97 2.80 2.02
CA ARG A 155 -4.39 2.57 1.62
C ARG A 155 -4.73 2.78 0.13
N PHE A 156 -3.84 3.38 -0.65
CA PHE A 156 -4.04 3.98 -1.95
C PHE A 156 -3.38 3.22 -3.11
N VAL A 157 -2.76 2.06 -2.89
CA VAL A 157 -2.09 1.29 -3.95
C VAL A 157 -2.83 -0.03 -4.19
N PRO A 158 -3.53 -0.20 -5.33
CA PRO A 158 -4.14 -1.47 -5.73
C PRO A 158 -3.14 -2.62 -5.80
N GLU A 159 -3.58 -3.84 -5.49
CA GLU A 159 -2.73 -5.04 -5.44
C GLU A 159 -2.10 -5.39 -6.80
N GLU A 160 -2.70 -4.93 -7.92
CA GLU A 160 -2.21 -5.22 -9.26
C GLU A 160 -1.02 -4.33 -9.69
N ILE A 161 -0.73 -3.22 -8.99
CA ILE A 161 0.30 -2.25 -9.41
C ILE A 161 1.66 -2.59 -8.81
N LYS A 162 2.64 -2.89 -9.67
CA LYS A 162 4.00 -3.21 -9.24
C LYS A 162 4.76 -1.92 -8.86
N LEU A 163 5.74 -2.04 -7.95
CA LEU A 163 6.53 -0.89 -7.48
C LEU A 163 7.19 -0.04 -8.62
N PRO A 164 7.67 -0.64 -9.73
CA PRO A 164 8.14 0.13 -10.90
C PRO A 164 7.04 0.97 -11.56
N GLU A 165 5.81 0.47 -11.60
CA GLU A 165 4.65 1.17 -12.18
C GLU A 165 4.22 2.33 -11.27
N ILE A 166 4.25 2.15 -9.95
CA ILE A 166 4.01 3.24 -8.98
C ILE A 166 5.03 4.36 -9.17
N THR A 167 6.30 4.00 -9.35
CA THR A 167 7.37 4.97 -9.56
C THR A 167 7.17 5.73 -10.88
N LEU A 168 6.70 5.04 -11.93
CA LEU A 168 6.46 5.63 -13.25
C LEU A 168 5.28 6.58 -13.22
N VAL A 169 4.19 6.16 -12.60
CA VAL A 169 3.03 7.00 -12.37
C VAL A 169 3.42 8.24 -11.56
N THR A 170 4.19 8.08 -10.48
CA THR A 170 4.66 9.21 -9.65
C THR A 170 5.54 10.18 -10.42
N PHE A 171 6.45 9.67 -11.24
CA PHE A 171 7.34 10.49 -12.06
C PHE A 171 6.59 11.22 -13.19
N ILE A 172 5.65 10.54 -13.86
CA ILE A 172 4.75 11.15 -14.84
C ILE A 172 3.94 12.26 -14.17
N LEU A 173 3.38 12.01 -12.99
CA LEU A 173 2.65 13.04 -12.22
C LEU A 173 3.54 14.24 -11.89
N LEU A 174 4.80 14.02 -11.50
CA LEU A 174 5.75 15.10 -11.24
C LEU A 174 6.06 15.90 -12.51
N CYS A 175 6.35 15.23 -13.63
CA CYS A 175 6.62 15.90 -14.91
C CYS A 175 5.40 16.67 -15.42
N LEU A 176 4.20 16.09 -15.32
CA LEU A 176 2.95 16.76 -15.66
C LEU A 176 2.71 17.97 -14.76
N THR A 177 2.97 17.86 -13.46
CA THR A 177 2.82 18.96 -12.51
C THR A 177 3.77 20.10 -12.86
N TYR A 178 5.05 19.81 -13.12
CA TYR A 178 6.01 20.83 -13.57
C TYR A 178 5.64 21.43 -14.93
N GLY A 179 5.12 20.62 -15.86
CA GLY A 179 4.62 21.07 -17.15
C GLY A 179 3.44 22.04 -17.01
N ILE A 180 2.47 21.70 -16.15
CA ILE A 180 1.31 22.53 -15.84
C ILE A 180 1.75 23.82 -15.15
N ILE A 181 2.69 23.77 -14.20
CA ILE A 181 3.25 24.97 -13.55
C ILE A 181 3.92 25.88 -14.59
N GLY A 182 4.70 25.30 -15.51
CA GLY A 182 5.34 26.06 -16.59
C GLY A 182 4.32 26.72 -17.53
N LEU A 183 3.31 25.97 -17.97
CA LEU A 183 2.20 26.49 -18.79
C LEU A 183 1.44 27.61 -18.07
N TYR A 184 1.17 27.41 -16.78
CA TYR A 184 0.52 28.39 -15.92
C TYR A 184 1.35 29.67 -15.77
N SER A 185 2.66 29.54 -15.51
CA SER A 185 3.58 30.66 -15.41
C SER A 185 3.62 31.47 -16.71
N VAL A 186 3.75 30.79 -17.86
CA VAL A 186 3.71 31.45 -19.17
C VAL A 186 2.36 32.13 -19.41
N TRP A 187 1.25 31.51 -19.05
CA TRP A 187 -0.07 32.12 -19.21
C TRP A 187 -0.27 33.31 -18.27
N ALA A 188 0.22 33.26 -17.04
CA ALA A 188 0.03 34.30 -16.03
C ALA A 188 0.99 35.50 -16.21
N GLU A 189 2.24 35.25 -16.57
CA GLU A 189 3.33 36.24 -16.59
C GLU A 189 3.80 36.60 -18.00
N GLY A 190 3.49 35.77 -19.01
CA GLY A 190 3.98 35.93 -20.37
C GLY A 190 5.35 35.25 -20.60
N GLN A 191 5.88 35.39 -21.82
CA GLN A 191 7.18 34.82 -22.21
C GLN A 191 8.35 35.77 -21.89
N GLU A 192 8.07 37.07 -21.81
CA GLU A 192 9.08 38.12 -21.64
C GLU A 192 8.75 38.96 -20.42
N LEU A 193 9.75 39.20 -19.59
CA LEU A 193 9.65 40.15 -18.48
C LEU A 193 9.63 41.56 -19.05
N LYS A 194 8.56 42.30 -18.79
CA LYS A 194 8.44 43.71 -19.14
C LYS A 194 8.75 44.54 -17.90
N PRO A 195 9.85 45.30 -17.87
CA PRO A 195 10.17 46.19 -16.76
C PRO A 195 9.07 47.22 -16.50
N GLY A 196 8.90 47.60 -15.23
CA GLY A 196 7.98 48.66 -14.81
C GLY A 196 6.68 48.19 -14.16
N ILE A 197 5.81 49.15 -13.85
CA ILE A 197 4.51 48.93 -13.19
C ILE A 197 3.45 48.63 -14.24
N HIS A 198 2.88 47.44 -14.19
CA HIS A 198 1.76 47.02 -15.03
C HIS A 198 0.49 47.04 -14.19
N LYS A 199 -0.34 48.07 -14.40
CA LYS A 199 -1.65 48.16 -13.79
C LYS A 199 -2.63 47.23 -14.48
N THR A 200 -3.23 46.34 -13.72
CA THR A 200 -4.25 45.43 -14.25
C THR A 200 -5.64 46.03 -14.08
N ARG A 201 -6.51 45.84 -15.07
CA ARG A 201 -7.93 46.19 -14.96
C ARG A 201 -8.77 44.98 -15.29
N SER A 202 -9.48 44.50 -14.27
CA SER A 202 -10.43 43.40 -14.42
C SER A 202 -11.55 43.78 -15.38
N THR A 203 -11.94 42.83 -16.22
CA THR A 203 -13.13 42.92 -17.08
C THR A 203 -14.32 42.22 -16.42
N PRO A 204 -15.58 42.52 -16.80
CA PRO A 204 -16.75 41.78 -16.32
C PRO A 204 -16.62 40.27 -16.52
N LEU A 205 -15.99 39.84 -17.63
CA LEU A 205 -15.73 38.42 -17.90
C LEU A 205 -14.76 37.80 -16.89
N SER A 206 -13.67 38.50 -16.54
CA SER A 206 -12.71 38.01 -15.53
C SER A 206 -13.32 37.93 -14.13
N VAL A 207 -14.22 38.85 -13.78
CA VAL A 207 -14.98 38.83 -12.52
C VAL A 207 -15.92 37.63 -12.49
N LEU A 208 -16.67 37.40 -13.57
CA LEU A 208 -17.56 36.25 -13.67
C LEU A 208 -16.80 34.91 -13.62
N ALA A 209 -15.63 34.83 -14.26
CA ALA A 209 -14.77 33.66 -14.18
C ALA A 209 -14.26 33.42 -12.75
N MET A 210 -13.82 34.46 -12.04
CA MET A 210 -13.39 34.37 -10.65
C MET A 210 -14.53 33.89 -9.75
N VAL A 211 -15.70 34.52 -9.82
CA VAL A 211 -16.86 34.15 -9.00
C VAL A 211 -17.31 32.72 -9.27
N SER A 212 -17.40 32.32 -10.54
CA SER A 212 -17.75 30.94 -10.92
C SER A 212 -16.76 29.92 -10.35
N THR A 213 -15.46 30.25 -10.39
CA THR A 213 -14.40 29.39 -9.83
C THR A 213 -14.55 29.24 -8.32
N LEU A 214 -14.79 30.33 -7.59
CA LEU A 214 -14.99 30.32 -6.14
C LEU A 214 -16.26 29.55 -5.74
N ILE A 215 -17.35 29.69 -6.49
CA ILE A 215 -18.56 28.90 -6.30
C ILE A 215 -18.24 27.41 -6.47
N GLY A 216 -17.48 27.05 -7.51
CA GLY A 216 -17.03 25.68 -7.73
C GLY A 216 -16.24 25.11 -6.54
N VAL A 217 -15.30 25.88 -5.97
CA VAL A 217 -14.53 25.48 -4.77
C VAL A 217 -15.47 25.11 -3.63
N VAL A 218 -16.48 25.96 -3.37
CA VAL A 218 -17.46 25.72 -2.29
C VAL A 218 -18.31 24.49 -2.59
N VAL A 219 -18.83 24.35 -3.82
CA VAL A 219 -19.67 23.21 -4.21
C VAL A 219 -18.92 21.89 -4.06
N PHE A 220 -17.71 21.78 -4.62
CA PHE A 220 -16.92 20.57 -4.50
C PHE A 220 -16.42 20.32 -3.07
N GLY A 221 -16.14 21.36 -2.29
CA GLY A 221 -15.83 21.24 -0.87
C GLY A 221 -16.99 20.65 -0.07
N ILE A 222 -18.23 21.08 -0.35
CA ILE A 222 -19.44 20.52 0.26
C ILE A 222 -19.62 19.06 -0.16
N LEU A 223 -19.47 18.73 -1.45
CA LEU A 223 -19.58 17.35 -1.94
C LEU A 223 -18.55 16.42 -1.29
N PHE A 224 -17.29 16.87 -1.20
CA PHE A 224 -16.22 16.15 -0.51
C PHE A 224 -16.55 15.91 0.96
N ALA A 225 -16.95 16.95 1.70
CA ALA A 225 -17.31 16.81 3.11
C ALA A 225 -18.50 15.88 3.31
N ARG A 226 -19.53 15.96 2.46
CA ARG A 226 -20.69 15.06 2.53
C ARG A 226 -20.29 13.61 2.26
N LEU A 227 -19.41 13.36 1.30
CA LEU A 227 -18.94 12.01 1.00
C LEU A 227 -18.13 11.42 2.14
N ILE A 228 -17.17 12.18 2.70
CA ILE A 228 -16.38 11.76 3.88
C ILE A 228 -17.30 11.39 5.06
N ILE A 229 -18.32 12.21 5.32
CA ILE A 229 -19.29 11.96 6.39
C ILE A 229 -20.11 10.68 6.09
N SER A 230 -20.55 10.50 4.85
CA SER A 230 -21.27 9.29 4.42
C SER A 230 -20.43 8.03 4.60
N ASP A 231 -19.16 8.08 4.17
CA ASP A 231 -18.23 6.95 4.25
C ASP A 231 -17.88 6.61 5.70
N TRP A 232 -17.73 7.63 6.56
CA TRP A 232 -17.57 7.45 8.00
C TRP A 232 -18.74 6.70 8.64
N TYR A 233 -19.98 7.07 8.30
CA TYR A 233 -21.17 6.36 8.78
C TYR A 233 -21.29 4.95 8.17
N GLY A 234 -20.90 4.77 6.90
CA GLY A 234 -20.88 3.47 6.22
C GLY A 234 -19.92 2.45 6.86
N TRP A 235 -18.79 2.91 7.41
CA TRP A 235 -17.87 2.08 8.17
C TRP A 235 -18.45 1.56 9.48
N ALA A 236 -19.39 2.30 10.09
CA ALA A 236 -20.05 1.92 11.33
C ALA A 236 -21.32 1.07 11.11
N ALA A 237 -21.73 0.81 9.87
CA ALA A 237 -22.94 0.07 9.51
C ALA A 237 -22.70 -1.45 9.48
N ASP A 238 -23.78 -2.23 9.62
CA ASP A 238 -23.81 -3.69 9.41
C ASP A 238 -24.83 -4.04 8.32
N PRO A 239 -24.40 -4.56 7.14
CA PRO A 239 -23.01 -4.83 6.77
C PRO A 239 -22.19 -3.57 6.51
N VAL A 240 -20.87 -3.66 6.74
CA VAL A 240 -19.91 -2.57 6.50
C VAL A 240 -19.94 -2.16 5.04
N VAL A 241 -20.21 -0.87 4.78
CA VAL A 241 -20.16 -0.29 3.44
C VAL A 241 -18.75 0.23 3.18
N LYS A 242 -18.15 -0.20 2.06
CA LYS A 242 -16.82 0.24 1.67
C LYS A 242 -16.85 1.73 1.25
N PRO A 243 -15.81 2.50 1.59
CA PRO A 243 -15.74 3.93 1.26
C PRO A 243 -15.50 4.15 -0.24
N ASP A 244 -16.10 5.20 -0.82
CA ASP A 244 -15.87 5.60 -2.20
C ASP A 244 -14.65 6.52 -2.32
N VAL A 245 -13.49 5.90 -2.20
CA VAL A 245 -12.18 6.58 -2.32
C VAL A 245 -11.97 7.27 -3.67
N THR A 246 -12.67 6.83 -4.73
CA THR A 246 -12.55 7.44 -6.05
C THR A 246 -13.30 8.78 -6.08
N GLY A 247 -14.52 8.80 -5.52
CA GLY A 247 -15.28 10.03 -5.33
C GLY A 247 -14.57 11.01 -4.39
N GLU A 248 -14.02 10.53 -3.27
CA GLU A 248 -13.24 11.35 -2.32
C GLU A 248 -12.07 12.04 -3.05
N GLY A 249 -11.27 11.26 -3.78
CA GLY A 249 -10.12 11.77 -4.53
C GLY A 249 -10.52 12.76 -5.62
N PHE A 250 -11.61 12.49 -6.35
CA PHE A 250 -12.10 13.36 -7.42
C PHE A 250 -12.52 14.74 -6.87
N TYR A 251 -13.36 14.79 -5.83
CA TYR A 251 -13.81 16.06 -5.27
C TYR A 251 -12.67 16.86 -4.64
N ALA A 252 -11.74 16.20 -3.94
CA ALA A 252 -10.55 16.84 -3.40
C ALA A 252 -9.68 17.45 -4.52
N ALA A 253 -9.45 16.70 -5.61
CA ALA A 253 -8.70 17.20 -6.76
C ALA A 253 -9.36 18.42 -7.41
N MET A 254 -10.69 18.42 -7.56
CA MET A 254 -11.43 19.58 -8.11
C MET A 254 -11.26 20.82 -7.24
N VAL A 255 -11.32 20.69 -5.90
CA VAL A 255 -11.07 21.82 -4.99
C VAL A 255 -9.68 22.40 -5.21
N VAL A 256 -8.64 21.56 -5.24
CA VAL A 256 -7.25 22.02 -5.43
C VAL A 256 -7.05 22.69 -6.79
N ILE A 257 -7.59 22.11 -7.85
CA ILE A 257 -7.50 22.66 -9.21
C ILE A 257 -8.17 24.03 -9.27
N LEU A 258 -9.39 24.16 -8.73
CA LEU A 258 -10.13 25.43 -8.76
C LEU A 258 -9.46 26.50 -7.90
N LEU A 259 -8.83 26.14 -6.77
CA LEU A 259 -8.00 27.08 -6.00
C LEU A 259 -6.78 27.56 -6.81
N GLY A 260 -6.12 26.67 -7.54
CA GLY A 260 -5.03 27.03 -8.45
C GLY A 260 -5.49 27.96 -9.58
N VAL A 261 -6.65 27.68 -10.19
CA VAL A 261 -7.27 28.55 -11.19
C VAL A 261 -7.62 29.92 -10.60
N ALA A 262 -8.21 29.96 -9.40
CA ALA A 262 -8.53 31.21 -8.72
C ALA A 262 -7.27 32.05 -8.46
N ALA A 263 -6.19 31.43 -7.97
CA ALA A 263 -4.91 32.11 -7.78
C ALA A 263 -4.36 32.68 -9.11
N GLY A 264 -4.52 31.95 -10.21
CA GLY A 264 -4.12 32.40 -11.55
C GLY A 264 -4.93 33.55 -12.08
N LEU A 265 -6.25 33.47 -11.97
CA LEU A 265 -7.14 34.55 -12.36
C LEU A 265 -6.84 35.81 -11.53
N TYR A 266 -6.61 35.65 -10.22
CA TYR A 266 -6.25 36.76 -9.34
C TYR A 266 -4.96 37.44 -9.78
N LYS A 267 -3.88 36.65 -9.93
CA LYS A 267 -2.58 37.15 -10.37
C LYS A 267 -2.65 37.85 -11.72
N LYS A 268 -3.43 37.32 -12.67
CA LYS A 268 -3.47 37.83 -14.04
C LYS A 268 -4.37 39.05 -14.24
N TYR A 269 -5.51 39.11 -13.53
CA TYR A 269 -6.57 40.09 -13.83
C TYR A 269 -6.89 41.05 -12.68
N PHE A 270 -6.39 40.79 -11.48
CA PHE A 270 -6.75 41.56 -10.27
C PHE A 270 -5.55 42.06 -9.46
N MET A 271 -4.33 41.60 -9.77
CA MET A 271 -3.12 41.99 -9.06
C MET A 271 -2.24 42.83 -9.98
N ASP A 272 -1.91 44.04 -9.53
CA ASP A 272 -0.89 44.84 -10.20
C ASP A 272 0.46 44.12 -10.09
N SER A 273 1.25 44.17 -11.15
CA SER A 273 2.61 43.63 -11.16
C SER A 273 3.61 44.75 -11.32
N GLU A 274 4.73 44.63 -10.63
CA GLU A 274 5.89 45.50 -10.80
C GLU A 274 7.09 44.58 -11.03
N VAL A 275 7.76 44.79 -12.16
CA VAL A 275 9.02 44.12 -12.46
C VAL A 275 10.12 45.15 -12.29
N LEU A 276 10.81 45.08 -11.15
CA LEU A 276 12.00 45.88 -10.91
C LEU A 276 13.13 45.32 -11.76
N VAL A 277 13.75 46.18 -12.57
CA VAL A 277 15.04 45.88 -13.17
C VAL A 277 16.07 46.48 -12.24
N GLU A 278 16.91 45.64 -11.64
CA GLU A 278 18.15 46.14 -11.08
C GLU A 278 18.96 46.75 -12.23
N ASP A 279 19.39 48.00 -12.05
CA ASP A 279 20.31 48.63 -12.98
C ASP A 279 21.57 47.75 -13.06
N SER A 280 22.05 47.50 -14.28
CA SER A 280 23.35 46.83 -14.52
C SER A 280 24.54 47.48 -13.79
N SER A 281 24.35 48.69 -13.25
CA SER A 281 25.32 49.42 -12.43
C SER A 281 25.07 49.36 -10.91
N GLY A 282 24.15 48.52 -10.43
CA GLY A 282 23.85 48.36 -9.00
C GLY A 282 25.08 47.94 -8.19
N GLU A 283 25.42 48.71 -7.16
CA GLU A 283 26.64 48.56 -6.32
C GLU A 283 26.65 47.34 -5.36
N PHE A 284 25.92 46.25 -5.66
CA PHE A 284 25.91 45.07 -4.77
C PHE A 284 27.03 44.06 -5.15
N PRO A 285 27.93 43.69 -4.21
CA PRO A 285 29.16 42.99 -4.53
C PRO A 285 29.01 41.46 -4.52
N TRP A 286 28.10 40.89 -5.33
CA TRP A 286 28.15 39.47 -5.72
C TRP A 286 27.36 39.19 -7.00
#